data_AF-A0A7Y4ZJE8-F1
#
_entry.id   AF-A0A7Y4ZJE8-F1
#
_cell.length_a   1.000
_cell.length_b   1.000
_cell.length_c   1.000
_cell.angle_alpha   90.00
_cell.angle_beta   90.00
_cell.angle_gamma   90.00
#
_symmetry.space_group_name_H-M   'P 1'
#
loop_
_entity.id
_entity.type
_entity.pdbx_description
1 polymer ?
#
loop_
_entity_poly.entity_id
_entity_poly.type
_entity_poly.pdbx_seq_one_letter_code
_entity_poly.pdbx_strand_id
1 'polypeptide(L)'
;MSSSVLTVGGKALVHAKGGPLDAEYALFTQNDLKLKATSIGQVREVGYETSAEAALARLEELGATAALAERVATILRGSLGEHYGRGPAVQKHVPSLLACQILSASEYDTATKRYRGAYLDLETLVEDLALPRASTALQALSLAAFLVEVKPELVVVLSTEEIAQEKPSGYRSFQRVRFPDMDAFPDALLELQKKNRGPRPSARERGPTRSELAAKIQSDAEMIEGEHAHEKLEALEAQIRTRPVRTTGPLAPAELWAMETALDEGRTEDLLGDIDALEQQSGRTPATTYLRARASLMTGAEDPRIIAERITALALSLSSFIELEVLAGECWVKAGEWRRALPFARDVLSNPGADELLRARAAKVAQVAEEASRVDAPRKTSSREHAEALRSDLPSSPPPPSVPPPAGQERYPTPTT
;
A
#
# COMPACT_ATOMS: atom_id res chain seq x y z
N MET A 1 -3.65 15.13 -18.47
CA MET A 1 -4.41 14.06 -17.76
C MET A 1 -5.35 14.80 -16.84
N SER A 2 -6.61 14.90 -17.22
CA SER A 2 -7.65 15.57 -16.44
C SER A 2 -7.87 14.85 -15.10
N SER A 3 -7.80 15.59 -14.00
CA SER A 3 -8.16 15.13 -12.67
C SER A 3 -9.62 15.47 -12.35
N SER A 4 -10.23 14.69 -11.47
CA SER A 4 -11.55 14.97 -10.89
C SER A 4 -11.42 14.90 -9.39
N VAL A 5 -12.11 15.80 -8.70
CA VAL A 5 -12.10 15.87 -7.24
C VAL A 5 -13.54 15.95 -6.75
N LEU A 6 -13.93 14.95 -5.95
CA LEU A 6 -15.13 15.01 -5.13
C LEU A 6 -14.77 15.70 -3.81
N THR A 7 -15.51 16.75 -3.47
CA THR A 7 -15.37 17.45 -2.19
C THR A 7 -16.66 17.40 -1.39
N VAL A 8 -16.55 17.29 -0.08
CA VAL A 8 -17.66 17.38 0.87
C VAL A 8 -17.29 18.43 1.90
N GLY A 9 -18.12 19.47 2.05
CA GLY A 9 -17.78 20.60 2.94
C GLY A 9 -16.48 21.31 2.57
N GLY A 10 -16.08 21.29 1.29
CA GLY A 10 -14.85 21.90 0.80
C GLY A 10 -13.57 21.07 1.00
N LYS A 11 -13.66 19.88 1.61
CA LYS A 11 -12.52 18.96 1.78
C LYS A 11 -12.59 17.81 0.78
N ALA A 12 -11.46 17.45 0.18
CA ALA A 12 -11.39 16.41 -0.86
C ALA A 12 -11.52 15.01 -0.24
N LEU A 13 -12.44 14.21 -0.78
CA LEU A 13 -12.69 12.86 -0.31
C LEU A 13 -11.75 11.84 -0.96
N VAL A 14 -11.63 11.91 -2.29
CA VAL A 14 -10.81 10.99 -3.09
C VAL A 14 -10.11 11.77 -4.19
N HIS A 15 -8.82 11.49 -4.37
CA HIS A 15 -8.05 11.92 -5.52
C HIS A 15 -8.05 10.82 -6.57
N ALA A 16 -8.74 11.05 -7.67
CA ALA A 16 -8.81 10.11 -8.78
C ALA A 16 -7.93 10.58 -9.95
N LYS A 17 -7.06 9.69 -10.44
CA LYS A 17 -6.20 9.95 -11.61
C LYS A 17 -6.94 9.56 -12.88
N GLY A 18 -7.16 10.52 -13.77
CA GLY A 18 -7.72 10.28 -15.10
C GLY A 18 -9.25 10.40 -15.20
N GLY A 19 -9.93 10.89 -14.16
CA GLY A 19 -11.37 11.13 -14.16
C GLY A 19 -12.03 10.80 -12.82
N PRO A 20 -13.34 11.03 -12.67
CA PRO A 20 -14.08 10.73 -11.44
C PRO A 20 -14.09 9.24 -11.12
N LEU A 21 -14.43 8.90 -9.87
CA LEU A 21 -14.86 7.55 -9.52
C LEU A 21 -16.07 7.15 -10.38
N ASP A 22 -16.18 5.88 -10.72
CA ASP A 22 -17.33 5.38 -11.49
C ASP A 22 -18.65 5.57 -10.73
N ALA A 23 -18.60 5.55 -9.39
CA ALA A 23 -19.77 5.74 -8.54
C ALA A 23 -20.14 7.22 -8.28
N GLU A 24 -19.25 8.18 -8.54
CA GLU A 24 -19.46 9.59 -8.14
C GLU A 24 -20.68 10.23 -8.80
N TYR A 25 -20.94 9.92 -10.08
CA TYR A 25 -22.13 10.44 -10.76
C TYR A 25 -23.45 9.93 -10.17
N ALA A 26 -23.44 8.84 -9.39
CA ALA A 26 -24.63 8.35 -8.70
C ALA A 26 -25.14 9.33 -7.64
N LEU A 27 -24.26 10.22 -7.14
CA LEU A 27 -24.62 11.22 -6.14
C LEU A 27 -25.45 12.36 -6.72
N PHE A 28 -25.51 12.50 -8.05
CA PHE A 28 -26.06 13.68 -8.73
C PHE A 28 -27.13 13.32 -9.77
N THR A 29 -27.89 14.33 -10.14
CA THR A 29 -28.83 14.34 -11.25
C THR A 29 -28.40 15.36 -12.31
N GLN A 30 -29.05 15.34 -13.47
CA GLN A 30 -28.81 16.35 -14.51
C GLN A 30 -29.15 17.78 -14.05
N ASN A 31 -30.01 17.93 -13.04
CA ASN A 31 -30.42 19.23 -12.52
C ASN A 31 -29.37 19.84 -11.57
N ASP A 32 -28.45 19.02 -11.07
CA ASP A 32 -27.38 19.46 -10.15
C ASP A 32 -26.19 20.08 -10.92
N LEU A 33 -26.30 20.17 -12.25
CA LEU A 33 -25.28 20.68 -13.15
C LEU A 33 -24.95 22.16 -12.88
N LYS A 34 -23.66 22.44 -12.71
CA LYS A 34 -23.13 23.79 -12.61
C LYS A 34 -22.44 24.19 -13.92
N LEU A 35 -22.84 25.36 -14.40
CA LEU A 35 -22.33 25.97 -15.63
C LEU A 35 -21.64 27.29 -15.31
N LYS A 36 -20.52 27.55 -15.99
CA LYS A 36 -19.80 28.81 -15.89
C LYS A 36 -19.51 29.37 -17.28
N ALA A 37 -19.69 30.68 -17.43
CA ALA A 37 -19.20 31.39 -18.61
C ALA A 37 -17.67 31.42 -18.54
N THR A 38 -17.01 30.80 -19.51
CA THR A 38 -15.53 30.70 -19.58
C THR A 38 -14.94 31.71 -20.56
N SER A 39 -15.71 32.10 -21.58
CA SER A 39 -15.42 33.22 -22.48
C SER A 39 -16.71 33.79 -23.08
N ILE A 40 -16.62 34.88 -23.83
CA ILE A 40 -17.77 35.47 -24.55
C ILE A 40 -18.42 34.41 -25.44
N GLY A 41 -19.68 34.08 -25.17
CA GLY A 41 -20.45 33.07 -25.91
C GLY A 41 -20.14 31.61 -25.58
N GLN A 42 -19.20 31.30 -24.65
CA GLN A 42 -18.89 29.93 -24.25
C GLN A 42 -19.30 29.65 -22.81
N VAL A 43 -20.36 28.85 -22.65
CA VAL A 43 -20.79 28.29 -21.38
C VAL A 43 -20.29 26.85 -21.29
N ARG A 44 -19.49 26.56 -20.26
CA ARG A 44 -18.93 25.23 -20.01
C ARG A 44 -19.44 24.68 -18.69
N GLU A 45 -19.46 23.36 -18.62
CA GLU A 45 -19.66 22.65 -17.37
C GLU A 45 -18.45 22.87 -16.46
N VAL A 46 -18.72 23.07 -15.17
CA VAL A 46 -17.68 23.13 -14.13
C VAL A 46 -17.83 22.02 -13.09
N GLY A 47 -19.01 21.39 -13.00
CA GLY A 47 -19.24 20.30 -12.07
C GLY A 47 -20.70 20.06 -11.76
N TYR A 48 -20.92 19.34 -10.66
CA TYR A 48 -22.23 19.04 -10.09
C TYR A 48 -22.21 19.37 -8.59
N GLU A 49 -23.34 19.81 -8.04
CA GLU A 49 -23.47 20.23 -6.64
C GLU A 49 -24.81 19.78 -6.05
N THR A 50 -24.78 19.19 -4.85
CA THR A 50 -25.96 18.73 -4.11
C THR A 50 -25.70 18.77 -2.60
N SER A 51 -26.71 18.49 -1.77
CA SER A 51 -26.50 18.21 -0.34
C SER A 51 -26.12 16.74 -0.08
N ALA A 52 -25.47 16.48 1.05
CA ALA A 52 -25.12 15.14 1.51
C ALA A 52 -26.36 14.25 1.69
N GLU A 53 -27.45 14.81 2.23
CA GLU A 53 -28.74 14.11 2.38
C GLU A 53 -29.29 13.63 1.03
N ALA A 54 -29.34 14.52 0.03
CA ALA A 54 -29.86 14.17 -1.29
C ALA A 54 -28.92 13.19 -2.02
N ALA A 55 -27.62 13.32 -1.84
CA ALA A 55 -26.63 12.37 -2.37
C ALA A 55 -26.79 10.97 -1.76
N LEU A 56 -27.00 10.89 -0.44
CA LEU A 56 -27.21 9.63 0.26
C LEU A 56 -28.52 8.97 -0.17
N ALA A 57 -29.63 9.70 -0.21
CA ALA A 57 -30.92 9.19 -0.65
C ALA A 57 -30.84 8.55 -2.07
N ARG A 58 -30.08 9.16 -2.99
CA ARG A 58 -29.86 8.62 -4.34
C ARG A 58 -29.06 7.32 -4.34
N LEU A 59 -28.05 7.19 -3.48
CA LEU A 59 -27.31 5.94 -3.33
C LEU A 59 -28.22 4.83 -2.79
N GLU A 60 -29.08 5.16 -1.82
CA GLU A 60 -30.04 4.22 -1.26
C GLU A 60 -31.06 3.73 -2.29
N GLU A 61 -31.58 4.61 -3.15
CA GLU A 61 -32.43 4.24 -4.29
C GLU A 61 -31.75 3.27 -5.26
N LEU A 62 -30.42 3.31 -5.35
CA LEU A 62 -29.60 2.42 -6.17
C LEU A 62 -29.11 1.17 -5.42
N GLY A 63 -29.56 0.96 -4.17
CA GLY A 63 -29.23 -0.18 -3.33
C GLY A 63 -27.94 -0.04 -2.52
N ALA A 64 -27.19 1.06 -2.67
CA ALA A 64 -25.99 1.34 -1.89
C ALA A 64 -26.35 2.05 -0.59
N THR A 65 -26.80 1.29 0.41
CA THR A 65 -27.23 1.84 1.71
C THR A 65 -26.10 1.85 2.74
N ALA A 66 -26.17 2.77 3.72
CA ALA A 66 -25.24 2.78 4.85
C ALA A 66 -25.30 1.47 5.66
N ALA A 67 -26.49 0.89 5.81
CA ALA A 67 -26.68 -0.41 6.48
C ALA A 67 -25.96 -1.56 5.74
N LEU A 68 -26.02 -1.57 4.41
CA LEU A 68 -25.28 -2.55 3.61
C LEU A 68 -23.77 -2.33 3.73
N ALA A 69 -23.32 -1.08 3.73
CA ALA A 69 -21.92 -0.75 3.91
C ALA A 69 -21.39 -1.21 5.28
N GLU A 70 -22.18 -1.04 6.35
CA GLU A 70 -21.84 -1.54 7.69
C GLU A 70 -21.82 -3.07 7.77
N ARG A 71 -22.75 -3.75 7.08
CA ARG A 71 -22.75 -5.22 6.96
C ARG A 71 -21.48 -5.71 6.25
N VAL A 72 -21.11 -5.07 5.15
CA VAL A 72 -19.88 -5.38 4.40
C VAL A 72 -18.64 -5.12 5.27
N ALA A 73 -18.59 -3.97 5.94
CA ALA A 73 -17.51 -3.63 6.85
C ALA A 73 -17.38 -4.66 7.99
N THR A 74 -18.49 -5.12 8.56
CA THR A 74 -18.50 -6.16 9.60
C THR A 74 -17.86 -7.47 9.13
N ILE A 75 -18.15 -7.92 7.90
CA ILE A 75 -17.50 -9.12 7.34
C ILE A 75 -16.00 -8.87 7.14
N LEU A 76 -15.64 -7.68 6.65
CA LEU A 76 -14.25 -7.27 6.46
C LEU A 76 -13.49 -7.09 7.78
N ARG A 77 -14.14 -6.82 8.91
CA ARG A 77 -13.48 -6.73 10.23
C ARG A 77 -12.98 -8.08 10.76
N GLY A 78 -13.51 -9.19 10.23
CA GLY A 78 -13.08 -10.53 10.61
C GLY A 78 -11.74 -10.94 9.97
N SER A 79 -11.60 -12.23 9.67
CA SER A 79 -10.38 -12.80 9.08
C SER A 79 -9.98 -12.19 7.73
N LEU A 80 -10.92 -11.60 6.98
CA LEU A 80 -10.58 -10.87 5.76
C LEU A 80 -9.79 -9.59 6.08
N GLY A 81 -10.09 -8.91 7.18
CA GLY A 81 -9.41 -7.71 7.62
C GLY A 81 -7.96 -7.96 7.98
N GLU A 82 -7.71 -9.08 8.67
CA GLU A 82 -6.36 -9.55 8.96
C GLU A 82 -5.60 -9.87 7.65
N HIS A 83 -6.28 -10.48 6.67
CA HIS A 83 -5.65 -10.87 5.41
C HIS A 83 -5.36 -9.68 4.48
N TYR A 84 -6.30 -8.74 4.36
CA TYR A 84 -6.23 -7.60 3.42
C TYR A 84 -5.78 -6.29 4.06
N GLY A 85 -5.69 -6.19 5.40
CA GLY A 85 -5.24 -4.98 6.09
C GLY A 85 -3.85 -4.55 5.62
N ARG A 86 -3.68 -3.33 5.12
CA ARG A 86 -2.41 -2.84 4.58
C ARG A 86 -1.41 -2.68 5.72
N GLY A 87 -0.48 -3.63 5.80
CA GLY A 87 0.57 -3.66 6.80
C GLY A 87 0.10 -4.03 8.22
N PRO A 88 1.06 -4.33 9.11
CA PRO A 88 0.77 -4.87 10.43
C PRO A 88 -0.05 -3.92 11.33
N ALA A 89 0.28 -2.61 11.29
CA ALA A 89 -0.42 -1.60 12.08
C ALA A 89 -1.91 -1.55 11.74
N VAL A 90 -2.28 -1.62 10.45
CA VAL A 90 -3.70 -1.66 10.09
C VAL A 90 -4.32 -2.97 10.51
N GLN A 91 -3.70 -4.12 10.22
CA GLN A 91 -4.22 -5.46 10.55
C GLN A 91 -4.63 -5.58 12.03
N LYS A 92 -3.80 -5.07 12.94
CA LYS A 92 -4.07 -5.05 14.38
C LYS A 92 -5.32 -4.25 14.75
N HIS A 93 -5.58 -3.16 14.02
CA HIS A 93 -6.62 -2.18 14.35
C HIS A 93 -7.85 -2.27 13.45
N VAL A 94 -7.87 -3.16 12.44
CA VAL A 94 -9.04 -3.35 11.55
C VAL A 94 -10.35 -3.57 12.31
N PRO A 95 -10.40 -4.38 13.39
CA PRO A 95 -11.66 -4.58 14.14
C PRO A 95 -12.26 -3.30 14.72
N SER A 96 -11.45 -2.25 14.91
CA SER A 96 -11.85 -0.97 15.49
C SER A 96 -12.16 0.10 14.44
N LEU A 97 -11.93 -0.15 13.15
CA LEU A 97 -12.18 0.81 12.08
C LEU A 97 -13.68 0.97 11.79
N LEU A 98 -14.08 2.20 11.46
CA LEU A 98 -15.44 2.52 10.98
C LEU A 98 -15.67 1.97 9.56
N ALA A 99 -16.94 1.82 9.14
CA ALA A 99 -17.24 1.36 7.77
C ALA A 99 -16.71 2.32 6.70
N CYS A 100 -16.84 3.63 6.92
CA CYS A 100 -16.30 4.64 6.02
C CYS A 100 -14.78 4.52 5.87
N GLN A 101 -14.06 4.11 6.92
CA GLN A 101 -12.62 3.87 6.88
C GLN A 101 -12.28 2.56 6.15
N ILE A 102 -12.93 1.45 6.51
CA ILE A 102 -12.69 0.13 5.90
C ILE A 102 -12.86 0.16 4.37
N LEU A 103 -13.84 0.92 3.89
CA LEU A 103 -14.19 1.01 2.47
C LEU A 103 -13.50 2.16 1.74
N SER A 104 -12.84 3.07 2.46
CA SER A 104 -12.19 4.26 1.88
C SER A 104 -11.07 3.90 0.92
N ALA A 105 -10.94 4.69 -0.14
CA ALA A 105 -9.80 4.65 -1.05
C ALA A 105 -8.70 5.64 -0.65
N SER A 106 -7.47 5.27 -0.96
CA SER A 106 -6.33 6.18 -1.05
C SER A 106 -6.15 6.72 -2.47
N GLU A 107 -6.41 5.88 -3.48
CA GLU A 107 -6.22 6.21 -4.90
C GLU A 107 -7.22 5.44 -5.76
N TYR A 108 -7.66 6.07 -6.85
CA TYR A 108 -8.37 5.41 -7.92
C TYR A 108 -7.76 5.76 -9.28
N ASP A 109 -7.49 4.72 -10.07
CA ASP A 109 -7.02 4.85 -11.44
C ASP A 109 -8.17 4.55 -12.41
N THR A 110 -8.65 5.59 -13.10
CA THR A 110 -9.78 5.49 -14.03
C THR A 110 -9.46 4.62 -15.26
N ALA A 111 -8.19 4.53 -15.67
CA ALA A 111 -7.78 3.76 -16.85
C ALA A 111 -7.75 2.26 -16.55
N THR A 112 -7.20 1.88 -15.39
CA THR A 112 -7.13 0.48 -14.96
C THR A 112 -8.33 0.02 -14.13
N LYS A 113 -9.22 0.94 -13.74
CA LYS A 113 -10.38 0.70 -12.87
C LYS A 113 -9.98 0.10 -11.51
N ARG A 114 -8.77 0.42 -11.05
CA ARG A 114 -8.22 -0.09 -9.78
C ARG A 114 -8.59 0.84 -8.63
N TYR A 115 -9.25 0.27 -7.63
CA TYR A 115 -9.67 0.98 -6.42
C TYR A 115 -8.78 0.56 -5.26
N ARG A 116 -7.82 1.43 -4.92
CA ARG A 116 -6.82 1.15 -3.89
C ARG A 116 -7.34 1.66 -2.56
N GLY A 117 -7.53 0.77 -1.60
CA GLY A 117 -8.01 1.15 -0.29
C GLY A 117 -6.97 1.94 0.50
N ALA A 118 -7.43 2.78 1.41
CA ALA A 118 -6.55 3.48 2.33
C ALA A 118 -6.03 2.53 3.42
N TYR A 119 -6.94 1.75 4.01
CA TYR A 119 -6.66 0.81 5.10
C TYR A 119 -6.54 -0.63 4.59
N LEU A 120 -7.45 -1.08 3.73
CA LEU A 120 -7.42 -2.44 3.18
C LEU A 120 -6.86 -2.44 1.76
N ASP A 121 -6.28 -3.57 1.36
CA ASP A 121 -5.84 -3.87 -0.01
C ASP A 121 -7.08 -4.22 -0.87
N LEU A 122 -7.90 -3.20 -1.12
CA LEU A 122 -9.18 -3.34 -1.83
C LEU A 122 -9.01 -3.75 -3.29
N GLU A 123 -7.86 -3.42 -3.90
CA GLU A 123 -7.51 -3.84 -5.26
C GLU A 123 -7.44 -5.37 -5.32
N THR A 124 -6.62 -5.97 -4.44
CA THR A 124 -6.50 -7.43 -4.36
C THR A 124 -7.82 -8.08 -3.94
N LEU A 125 -8.54 -7.50 -2.98
CA LEU A 125 -9.86 -8.00 -2.54
C LEU A 125 -10.84 -8.11 -3.72
N VAL A 126 -10.89 -7.09 -4.58
CA VAL A 126 -11.76 -7.07 -5.77
C VAL A 126 -11.38 -8.17 -6.76
N GLU A 127 -10.09 -8.36 -7.02
CA GLU A 127 -9.60 -9.45 -7.88
C GLU A 127 -10.01 -10.81 -7.33
N ASP A 128 -9.88 -10.97 -6.02
CA ASP A 128 -10.17 -12.20 -5.29
C ASP A 128 -11.66 -12.53 -5.16
N LEU A 129 -12.52 -11.51 -5.09
CA LEU A 129 -13.98 -11.66 -5.09
C LEU A 129 -14.50 -12.23 -6.41
N ALA A 130 -13.79 -11.98 -7.52
CA ALA A 130 -14.19 -12.36 -8.88
C ALA A 130 -15.62 -11.91 -9.25
N LEU A 131 -16.11 -10.85 -8.59
CA LEU A 131 -17.41 -10.26 -8.87
C LEU A 131 -17.28 -9.17 -9.94
N PRO A 132 -18.16 -9.17 -10.97
CA PRO A 132 -18.23 -8.07 -11.92
C PRO A 132 -18.47 -6.74 -11.19
N ARG A 133 -17.74 -5.69 -11.57
CA ARG A 133 -17.92 -4.32 -11.03
C ARG A 133 -17.82 -4.20 -9.50
N ALA A 134 -17.17 -5.14 -8.83
CA ALA A 134 -16.93 -5.06 -7.38
C ALA A 134 -16.22 -3.77 -6.95
N SER A 135 -15.31 -3.24 -7.78
CA SER A 135 -14.67 -1.94 -7.55
C SER A 135 -15.70 -0.80 -7.46
N THR A 136 -16.60 -0.70 -8.43
CA THR A 136 -17.67 0.31 -8.45
C THR A 136 -18.65 0.13 -7.29
N ALA A 137 -18.89 -1.12 -6.87
CA ALA A 137 -19.71 -1.42 -5.71
C ALA A 137 -19.07 -0.93 -4.40
N LEU A 138 -17.77 -1.19 -4.21
CA LEU A 138 -17.01 -0.70 -3.07
C LEU A 138 -16.98 0.83 -3.01
N GLN A 139 -16.82 1.50 -4.16
CA GLN A 139 -16.90 2.96 -4.24
C GLN A 139 -18.25 3.48 -3.73
N ALA A 140 -19.35 2.89 -4.21
CA ALA A 140 -20.70 3.30 -3.81
C ALA A 140 -20.95 3.09 -2.31
N LEU A 141 -20.54 1.93 -1.76
CA LEU A 141 -20.66 1.64 -0.33
C LEU A 141 -19.75 2.54 0.51
N SER A 142 -18.56 2.87 0.03
CA SER A 142 -17.67 3.84 0.68
C SER A 142 -18.30 5.23 0.76
N LEU A 143 -18.96 5.67 -0.30
CA LEU A 143 -19.65 6.97 -0.32
C LEU A 143 -20.86 6.95 0.62
N ALA A 144 -21.67 5.89 0.61
CA ALA A 144 -22.82 5.75 1.51
C ALA A 144 -22.39 5.74 2.98
N ALA A 145 -21.34 4.97 3.32
CA ALA A 145 -20.80 4.92 4.68
C ALA A 145 -20.20 6.25 5.12
N PHE A 146 -19.64 7.04 4.20
CA PHE A 146 -19.10 8.35 4.54
C PHE A 146 -20.21 9.39 4.73
N LEU A 147 -21.20 9.43 3.83
CA LEU A 147 -22.25 10.45 3.84
C LEU A 147 -23.19 10.37 5.05
N VAL A 148 -23.29 9.21 5.71
CA VAL A 148 -24.07 9.08 6.97
C VAL A 148 -23.34 9.68 8.18
N GLU A 149 -22.01 9.86 8.09
CA GLU A 149 -21.15 10.35 9.18
C GLU A 149 -20.93 11.88 9.14
N VAL A 150 -21.51 12.56 8.15
CA VAL A 150 -21.41 14.01 7.95
C VAL A 150 -22.77 14.69 8.10
N LYS A 151 -22.77 16.01 8.30
CA LYS A 151 -24.01 16.81 8.35
C LYS A 151 -24.84 16.66 7.06
N PRO A 152 -26.15 16.41 7.15
CA PRO A 152 -27.06 16.26 6.00
C PRO A 152 -27.01 17.44 5.00
N GLU A 153 -26.85 18.66 5.52
CA GLU A 153 -26.82 19.91 4.76
C GLU A 153 -25.47 20.24 4.10
N LEU A 154 -24.41 19.45 4.37
CA LEU A 154 -23.10 19.72 3.77
C LEU A 154 -23.16 19.61 2.24
N VAL A 155 -22.50 20.57 1.60
CA VAL A 155 -22.43 20.62 0.13
C VAL A 155 -21.45 19.55 -0.37
N VAL A 156 -21.93 18.74 -1.29
CA VAL A 156 -21.16 17.74 -2.04
C VAL A 156 -20.96 18.28 -3.45
N VAL A 157 -19.70 18.44 -3.86
CA VAL A 157 -19.33 18.98 -5.17
C VAL A 157 -18.44 18.00 -5.91
N LEU A 158 -18.81 17.68 -7.15
CA LEU A 158 -17.96 16.98 -8.10
C LEU A 158 -17.41 17.97 -9.12
N SER A 159 -16.11 18.25 -9.08
CA SER A 159 -15.47 19.13 -10.07
C SER A 159 -15.11 18.37 -11.34
N THR A 160 -15.63 18.82 -12.48
CA THR A 160 -15.38 18.24 -13.81
C THR A 160 -14.78 19.27 -14.78
N GLU A 161 -14.35 20.42 -14.28
CA GLU A 161 -13.88 21.55 -15.08
C GLU A 161 -12.71 21.15 -16.01
N GLU A 162 -11.71 20.43 -15.50
CA GLU A 162 -10.56 19.98 -16.30
C GLU A 162 -10.99 19.04 -17.44
N ILE A 163 -11.97 18.17 -17.18
CA ILE A 163 -12.52 17.24 -18.18
C ILE A 163 -13.28 18.03 -19.26
N ALA A 164 -14.08 19.00 -18.85
CA ALA A 164 -14.89 19.82 -19.76
C ALA A 164 -14.04 20.79 -20.61
N GLN A 165 -12.87 21.22 -20.12
CA GLN A 165 -11.95 22.09 -20.87
C GLN A 165 -11.36 21.38 -22.09
N GLU A 166 -11.04 20.09 -21.99
CA GLU A 166 -10.49 19.29 -23.09
C GLU A 166 -11.52 18.93 -24.17
N LYS A 167 -12.81 19.26 -23.96
CA LYS A 167 -13.93 18.87 -24.84
C LYS A 167 -14.57 20.08 -25.55
N PRO A 168 -15.37 19.85 -26.62
CA PRO A 168 -16.12 20.92 -27.28
C PRO A 168 -17.10 21.65 -26.34
N SER A 169 -17.39 22.92 -26.65
CA SER A 169 -18.42 23.68 -25.95
C SER A 169 -19.77 22.98 -26.01
N GLY A 170 -20.46 22.88 -24.87
CA GLY A 170 -21.73 22.16 -24.77
C GLY A 170 -21.61 20.68 -24.42
N TYR A 171 -20.39 20.12 -24.34
CA TYR A 171 -20.18 18.78 -23.77
C TYR A 171 -20.71 18.71 -22.33
N ARG A 172 -21.29 17.55 -21.99
CA ARG A 172 -21.79 17.23 -20.65
C ARG A 172 -21.21 15.90 -20.22
N SER A 173 -20.61 15.85 -19.03
CA SER A 173 -19.93 14.64 -18.59
C SER A 173 -20.84 13.64 -17.87
N PHE A 174 -22.08 14.04 -17.52
CA PHE A 174 -23.03 13.23 -16.74
C PHE A 174 -23.18 11.80 -17.27
N GLN A 175 -23.02 10.82 -16.38
CA GLN A 175 -23.23 9.40 -16.68
C GLN A 175 -24.24 8.78 -15.73
N ARG A 176 -25.16 7.98 -16.27
CA ARG A 176 -26.06 7.17 -15.43
C ARG A 176 -25.31 5.97 -14.88
N VAL A 177 -25.23 5.87 -13.56
CA VAL A 177 -24.58 4.77 -12.85
C VAL A 177 -25.61 3.74 -12.40
N ARG A 178 -25.26 2.46 -12.38
CA ARG A 178 -26.06 1.36 -11.85
C ARG A 178 -25.19 0.34 -11.12
N PHE A 179 -25.71 -0.24 -10.04
CA PHE A 179 -25.04 -1.25 -9.22
C PHE A 179 -25.82 -2.58 -9.24
N PRO A 180 -25.75 -3.36 -10.34
CA PRO A 180 -26.62 -4.52 -10.54
C PRO A 180 -26.43 -5.66 -9.52
N ASP A 181 -25.30 -5.72 -8.82
CA ASP A 181 -24.91 -6.87 -7.98
C ASP A 181 -24.68 -6.48 -6.50
N MET A 182 -25.34 -5.40 -6.04
CA MET A 182 -25.08 -4.83 -4.72
C MET A 182 -25.47 -5.78 -3.57
N ASP A 183 -26.60 -6.47 -3.71
CA ASP A 183 -27.09 -7.43 -2.72
C ASP A 183 -26.26 -8.72 -2.65
N ALA A 184 -25.57 -9.08 -3.74
CA ALA A 184 -24.73 -10.27 -3.81
C ALA A 184 -23.35 -10.08 -3.15
N PHE A 185 -22.96 -8.83 -2.89
CA PHE A 185 -21.63 -8.48 -2.40
C PHE A 185 -21.30 -9.09 -1.02
N PRO A 186 -22.18 -9.03 0.00
CA PRO A 186 -21.92 -9.66 1.30
C PRO A 186 -21.73 -11.17 1.19
N ASP A 187 -22.54 -11.84 0.35
CA ASP A 187 -22.47 -13.30 0.20
C ASP A 187 -21.17 -13.72 -0.48
N ALA A 188 -20.70 -12.96 -1.47
CA ALA A 188 -19.41 -13.19 -2.09
C ALA A 188 -18.24 -13.01 -1.10
N LEU A 189 -18.31 -12.04 -0.19
CA LEU A 189 -17.33 -11.88 0.89
C LEU A 189 -17.34 -13.05 1.87
N LEU A 190 -18.53 -13.53 2.26
CA LEU A 190 -18.66 -14.70 3.14
C LEU A 190 -18.10 -15.96 2.48
N GLU A 191 -18.36 -16.16 1.18
CA GLU A 191 -17.74 -17.25 0.42
C GLU A 191 -16.22 -17.09 0.32
N LEU A 192 -15.73 -15.85 0.18
CA LEU A 192 -14.31 -15.55 0.20
C LEU A 192 -13.66 -15.88 1.53
N GLN A 193 -14.37 -15.64 2.63
CA GLN A 193 -13.92 -15.90 4.00
C GLN A 193 -13.78 -17.40 4.28
N LYS A 194 -14.67 -18.22 3.71
CA LYS A 194 -14.63 -19.69 3.84
C LYS A 194 -13.44 -20.30 3.11
N LYS A 195 -12.94 -19.65 2.05
CA LYS A 195 -11.74 -20.10 1.35
C LYS A 195 -10.54 -19.91 2.29
N ASN A 196 -9.95 -21.01 2.75
CA ASN A 196 -8.81 -20.98 3.65
C ASN A 196 -7.61 -20.36 2.92
N ARG A 197 -7.32 -19.09 3.21
CA ARG A 197 -6.25 -18.33 2.55
C ARG A 197 -4.94 -18.58 3.27
N GLY A 198 -3.94 -19.04 2.50
CA GLY A 198 -2.56 -19.14 2.99
C GLY A 198 -1.99 -17.79 3.44
N PRO A 199 -0.79 -17.79 4.05
CA PRO A 199 -0.16 -16.58 4.51
C PRO A 199 0.00 -15.56 3.38
N ARG A 200 -0.22 -14.29 3.70
CA ARG A 200 -0.16 -13.19 2.74
C ARG A 200 1.23 -13.14 2.07
N PRO A 201 1.32 -12.93 0.75
CA PRO A 201 2.60 -12.68 0.10
C PRO A 201 3.26 -11.42 0.69
N SER A 202 4.51 -11.54 1.13
CA SER A 202 5.32 -10.46 1.71
C SER A 202 5.58 -9.29 0.75
N ALA A 203 5.31 -9.47 -0.55
CA ALA A 203 5.48 -8.47 -1.60
C ALA A 203 4.29 -7.51 -1.78
N ARG A 204 3.18 -7.68 -1.05
CA ARG A 204 2.02 -6.77 -1.13
C ARG A 204 2.32 -5.44 -0.44
N GLU A 205 1.67 -4.35 -0.87
CA GLU A 205 1.96 -2.96 -0.49
C GLU A 205 2.31 -2.79 0.99
N ARG A 206 3.41 -2.07 1.26
CA ARG A 206 3.75 -1.62 2.61
C ARG A 206 2.60 -0.74 3.11
N GLY A 207 1.95 -1.20 4.16
CA GLY A 207 0.94 -0.41 4.85
C GLY A 207 1.52 0.81 5.54
N PRO A 208 0.65 1.73 6.00
CA PRO A 208 1.09 2.86 6.79
C PRO A 208 1.79 2.39 8.07
N THR A 209 2.79 3.14 8.48
CA THR A 209 3.38 3.05 9.82
C THR A 209 2.35 3.43 10.88
N ARG A 210 2.64 3.13 12.16
CA ARG A 210 1.76 3.50 13.28
C ARG A 210 1.49 5.01 13.37
N SER A 211 2.51 5.83 13.12
CA SER A 211 2.39 7.29 13.12
C SER A 211 1.60 7.81 11.93
N GLU A 212 1.84 7.28 10.73
CA GLU A 212 1.04 7.61 9.53
C GLU A 212 -0.42 7.19 9.70
N LEU A 213 -0.66 6.02 10.31
CA LEU A 213 -2.00 5.55 10.62
C LEU A 213 -2.69 6.48 11.63
N ALA A 214 -2.04 6.84 12.73
CA ALA A 214 -2.60 7.77 13.71
C ALA A 214 -2.92 9.14 13.11
N ALA A 215 -2.00 9.71 12.32
CA ALA A 215 -2.22 10.96 11.61
C ALA A 215 -3.40 10.88 10.63
N LYS A 216 -3.56 9.73 9.97
CA LYS A 216 -4.71 9.51 9.10
C LYS A 216 -6.03 9.39 9.85
N ILE A 217 -6.08 8.64 10.95
CA ILE A 217 -7.28 8.55 11.82
C ILE A 217 -7.69 9.95 12.30
N GLN A 218 -6.71 10.76 12.71
CA GLN A 218 -6.94 12.14 13.11
C GLN A 218 -7.52 12.98 11.96
N SER A 219 -6.93 12.90 10.76
CA SER A 219 -7.46 13.58 9.56
C SER A 219 -8.88 13.15 9.20
N ASP A 220 -9.21 11.86 9.35
CA ASP A 220 -10.55 11.34 9.10
C ASP A 220 -11.55 11.87 10.16
N ALA A 221 -11.13 12.00 11.42
CA ALA A 221 -11.96 12.53 12.51
C ALA A 221 -12.36 14.00 12.29
N GLU A 222 -11.54 14.80 11.60
CA GLU A 222 -11.89 16.18 11.22
C GLU A 222 -12.99 16.29 10.15
N MET A 223 -13.31 15.18 9.48
CA MET A 223 -14.37 15.11 8.45
C MET A 223 -15.70 14.63 9.02
N ILE A 224 -15.64 13.87 10.12
CA ILE A 224 -16.75 13.14 10.70
C ILE A 224 -17.34 13.98 11.83
N GLU A 225 -18.66 14.17 11.79
CA GLU A 225 -19.37 14.97 12.79
C GLU A 225 -20.24 14.13 13.74
N GLY A 226 -20.44 12.83 13.45
CA GLY A 226 -21.18 11.94 14.35
C GLY A 226 -20.47 11.78 15.71
N GLU A 227 -21.13 12.16 16.80
CA GLU A 227 -20.57 12.13 18.16
C GLU A 227 -19.98 10.74 18.52
N HIS A 228 -20.75 9.68 18.29
CA HIS A 228 -20.30 8.30 18.54
C HIS A 228 -19.14 7.86 17.63
N ALA A 229 -19.09 8.36 16.40
CA ALA A 229 -18.00 8.06 15.48
C ALA A 229 -16.74 8.82 15.90
N HIS A 230 -16.87 10.06 16.36
CA HIS A 230 -15.77 10.88 16.88
C HIS A 230 -15.15 10.24 18.12
N GLU A 231 -15.95 9.85 19.12
CA GLU A 231 -15.47 9.16 20.33
C GLU A 231 -14.70 7.86 19.99
N LYS A 232 -15.20 7.07 19.01
CA LYS A 232 -14.52 5.87 18.54
C LYS A 232 -13.17 6.19 17.90
N LEU A 233 -13.09 7.26 17.12
CA LEU A 233 -11.86 7.66 16.43
C LEU A 233 -10.83 8.19 17.42
N GLU A 234 -11.23 9.00 18.39
CA GLU A 234 -10.34 9.44 19.48
C GLU A 234 -9.80 8.24 20.29
N ALA A 235 -10.68 7.31 20.65
CA ALA A 235 -10.28 6.09 21.36
C ALA A 235 -9.32 5.23 20.52
N LEU A 236 -9.58 5.11 19.22
CA LEU A 236 -8.72 4.36 18.29
C LEU A 236 -7.37 5.05 18.12
N GLU A 237 -7.33 6.37 17.94
CA GLU A 237 -6.09 7.13 17.86
C GLU A 237 -5.26 6.96 19.14
N ALA A 238 -5.89 7.07 20.30
CA ALA A 238 -5.23 6.84 21.59
C ALA A 238 -4.67 5.41 21.68
N GLN A 239 -5.41 4.39 21.24
CA GLN A 239 -4.94 3.01 21.19
C GLN A 239 -3.74 2.83 20.25
N ILE A 240 -3.80 3.42 19.05
CA ILE A 240 -2.71 3.36 18.07
C ILE A 240 -1.46 4.05 18.63
N ARG A 241 -1.61 5.21 19.28
CA ARG A 241 -0.51 5.95 19.90
C ARG A 241 0.04 5.28 21.15
N THR A 242 -0.78 4.51 21.88
CA THR A 242 -0.33 3.77 23.06
C THR A 242 0.58 2.62 22.65
N ARG A 243 1.87 2.75 22.96
CA ARG A 243 2.82 1.67 22.72
C ARG A 243 2.70 0.64 23.84
N PRO A 244 2.62 -0.68 23.55
CA PRO A 244 2.66 -1.68 24.61
C PRO A 244 3.99 -1.55 25.38
N VAL A 245 3.91 -1.48 26.71
CA VAL A 245 5.10 -1.39 27.58
C VAL A 245 5.87 -2.69 27.47
N ARG A 246 7.19 -2.59 27.28
CA ARG A 246 8.06 -3.77 27.30
C ARG A 246 8.23 -4.23 28.74
N THR A 247 7.79 -5.43 29.05
CA THR A 247 7.85 -5.98 30.42
C THR A 247 9.07 -6.88 30.66
N THR A 248 9.83 -7.22 29.61
CA THR A 248 10.98 -8.13 29.68
C THR A 248 12.17 -7.65 28.85
N GLY A 249 13.37 -8.13 29.22
CA GLY A 249 14.64 -7.89 28.52
C GLY A 249 15.31 -6.53 28.77
N PRO A 250 16.38 -6.19 28.04
CA PRO A 250 17.25 -5.05 28.36
C PRO A 250 16.57 -3.67 28.29
N LEU A 251 15.50 -3.53 27.50
CA LEU A 251 14.70 -2.30 27.38
C LEU A 251 13.44 -2.31 28.26
N ALA A 252 13.28 -3.26 29.19
CA ALA A 252 12.14 -3.28 30.11
C ALA A 252 12.07 -2.10 31.09
N PRO A 253 13.19 -1.52 31.58
CA PRO A 253 13.12 -0.33 32.43
C PRO A 253 12.41 0.83 31.73
N ALA A 254 11.48 1.47 32.43
CA ALA A 254 10.57 2.46 31.86
C ALA A 254 11.30 3.65 31.20
N GLU A 255 12.41 4.09 31.79
CA GLU A 255 13.23 5.20 31.25
C GLU A 255 13.89 4.82 29.91
N LEU A 256 14.44 3.62 29.79
CA LEU A 256 15.02 3.11 28.54
C LEU A 256 13.95 2.88 27.47
N TRP A 257 12.76 2.43 27.87
CA TRP A 257 11.63 2.26 26.97
C TRP A 257 11.07 3.60 26.46
N ALA A 258 11.06 4.63 27.30
CA ALA A 258 10.69 5.98 26.91
C ALA A 258 11.66 6.54 25.86
N MET A 259 12.97 6.36 26.06
CA MET A 259 14.00 6.75 25.09
C MET A 259 13.86 6.00 23.75
N GLU A 260 13.60 4.69 23.77
CA GLU A 260 13.34 3.90 22.55
C GLU A 260 12.09 4.40 21.81
N THR A 261 11.06 4.80 22.55
CA THR A 261 9.82 5.35 21.99
C THR A 261 10.03 6.73 21.37
N ALA A 262 10.85 7.58 22.01
CA ALA A 262 11.25 8.87 21.44
C ALA A 262 12.00 8.68 20.10
N LEU A 263 12.92 7.72 20.04
CA LEU A 263 13.64 7.37 18.80
C LEU A 263 12.70 6.88 17.69
N ASP A 264 11.70 6.06 18.00
CA ASP A 264 10.72 5.62 17.01
C ASP A 264 9.88 6.78 16.45
N GLU A 265 9.63 7.80 17.25
CA GLU A 265 8.90 9.01 16.86
C GLU A 265 9.79 10.04 16.14
N GLY A 266 11.08 9.75 15.95
CA GLY A 266 12.02 10.70 15.34
C GLY A 266 12.50 11.81 16.28
N ARG A 267 12.14 11.75 17.58
CA ARG A 267 12.57 12.72 18.58
C ARG A 267 13.98 12.38 19.05
N THR A 268 14.96 13.06 18.47
CA THR A 268 16.39 12.88 18.79
C THR A 268 17.00 14.05 19.57
N GLU A 269 16.23 15.12 19.78
CA GLU A 269 16.63 16.29 20.57
C GLU A 269 16.96 15.89 22.00
N ASP A 270 18.12 16.32 22.50
CA ASP A 270 18.67 16.08 23.85
C ASP A 270 18.88 14.60 24.26
N LEU A 271 18.44 13.63 23.46
CA LEU A 271 18.46 12.21 23.80
C LEU A 271 19.87 11.66 24.05
N LEU A 272 20.88 12.13 23.32
CA LEU A 272 22.26 11.72 23.57
C LEU A 272 22.76 12.21 24.95
N GLY A 273 22.30 13.40 25.38
CA GLY A 273 22.59 13.95 26.71
C GLY A 273 21.87 13.19 27.81
N ASP A 274 20.61 12.80 27.58
CA ASP A 274 19.85 11.96 28.52
C ASP A 274 20.52 10.59 28.69
N ILE A 275 20.99 9.99 27.60
CA ILE A 275 21.74 8.73 27.63
C ILE A 275 23.08 8.91 28.37
N ASP A 276 23.81 10.02 28.15
CA ASP A 276 25.03 10.33 28.89
C ASP A 276 24.77 10.43 30.39
N ALA A 277 23.72 11.13 30.81
CA ALA A 277 23.34 11.27 32.22
C ALA A 277 23.00 9.91 32.85
N LEU A 278 22.26 9.07 32.13
CA LEU A 278 21.89 7.74 32.61
C LEU A 278 23.11 6.81 32.71
N GLU A 279 24.03 6.87 31.73
CA GLU A 279 25.29 6.12 31.78
C GLU A 279 26.22 6.60 32.91
N GLN A 280 26.21 7.88 33.26
CA GLN A 280 26.97 8.39 34.42
C GLN A 280 26.42 7.87 35.75
N GLN A 281 25.10 7.73 35.87
CA GLN A 281 24.46 7.27 37.11
C GLN A 281 24.54 5.75 37.28
N SER A 282 24.28 4.99 36.21
CA SER A 282 24.06 3.54 36.27
C SER A 282 25.12 2.71 35.54
N GLY A 283 26.07 3.37 34.89
CA GLY A 283 27.07 2.73 34.04
C GLY A 283 26.53 2.39 32.64
N ARG A 284 27.45 2.02 31.74
CA ARG A 284 27.11 1.56 30.39
C ARG A 284 26.50 0.17 30.43
N THR A 285 25.36 0.01 29.77
CA THR A 285 24.68 -1.26 29.59
C THR A 285 24.50 -1.58 28.10
N PRO A 286 24.19 -2.83 27.73
CA PRO A 286 23.84 -3.16 26.35
C PRO A 286 22.66 -2.33 25.83
N ALA A 287 21.71 -1.99 26.69
CA ALA A 287 20.55 -1.18 26.33
C ALA A 287 20.93 0.28 26.03
N THR A 288 21.76 0.92 26.87
CA THR A 288 22.22 2.30 26.57
C THR A 288 23.13 2.34 25.36
N THR A 289 23.95 1.29 25.15
CA THR A 289 24.80 1.17 23.96
C THR A 289 23.95 1.04 22.69
N TYR A 290 22.87 0.25 22.74
CA TYR A 290 21.87 0.15 21.66
C TYR A 290 21.21 1.51 21.37
N LEU A 291 20.66 2.17 22.41
CA LEU A 291 19.97 3.46 22.26
C LEU A 291 20.89 4.54 21.68
N ARG A 292 22.13 4.62 22.18
CA ARG A 292 23.14 5.56 21.67
C ARG A 292 23.48 5.30 20.21
N ALA A 293 23.73 4.05 19.84
CA ALA A 293 24.03 3.67 18.47
C ALA A 293 22.87 4.01 17.53
N ARG A 294 21.64 3.75 17.96
CA ARG A 294 20.44 4.09 17.21
C ARG A 294 20.26 5.60 17.05
N ALA A 295 20.42 6.38 18.12
CA ALA A 295 20.38 7.83 18.08
C ALA A 295 21.46 8.41 17.15
N SER A 296 22.69 7.87 17.21
CA SER A 296 23.82 8.29 16.37
C SER A 296 23.58 7.97 14.89
N LEU A 297 22.99 6.81 14.59
CA LEU A 297 22.61 6.42 13.23
C LEU A 297 21.50 7.30 12.64
N MET A 298 20.58 7.79 13.48
CA MET A 298 19.49 8.68 13.07
C MET A 298 19.96 10.11 12.84
N THR A 299 20.82 10.62 13.72
CA THR A 299 21.37 11.99 13.64
C THR A 299 22.56 12.11 12.69
N GLY A 300 23.15 10.99 12.25
CA GLY A 300 24.36 10.98 11.43
C GLY A 300 25.62 11.39 12.20
N ALA A 301 25.59 11.29 13.53
CA ALA A 301 26.70 11.70 14.42
C ALA A 301 27.92 10.77 14.33
N GLU A 302 27.73 9.52 13.87
CA GLU A 302 28.79 8.52 13.73
C GLU A 302 28.64 7.78 12.39
N ASP A 303 29.76 7.31 11.84
CA ASP A 303 29.78 6.53 10.60
C ASP A 303 28.94 5.23 10.77
N PRO A 304 27.95 4.98 9.89
CA PRO A 304 27.14 3.76 9.92
C PRO A 304 27.96 2.47 9.95
N ARG A 305 29.14 2.42 9.30
CA ARG A 305 29.99 1.23 9.30
C ARG A 305 30.59 0.96 10.68
N ILE A 306 31.05 2.00 11.38
CA ILE A 306 31.59 1.88 12.75
C ILE A 306 30.50 1.40 13.71
N ILE A 307 29.29 1.97 13.58
CA ILE A 307 28.15 1.53 14.38
C ILE A 307 27.81 0.07 14.06
N ALA A 308 27.80 -0.32 12.79
CA ALA A 308 27.45 -1.67 12.35
C ALA A 308 28.40 -2.72 12.95
N GLU A 309 29.72 -2.48 12.96
CA GLU A 309 30.71 -3.39 13.54
C GLU A 309 30.49 -3.58 15.04
N ARG A 310 30.30 -2.48 15.77
CA ARG A 310 30.07 -2.49 17.23
C ARG A 310 28.77 -3.21 17.58
N ILE A 311 27.68 -2.91 16.88
CA ILE A 311 26.37 -3.52 17.14
C ILE A 311 26.33 -4.98 16.71
N THR A 312 27.02 -5.35 15.62
CA THR A 312 27.15 -6.76 15.22
C THR A 312 27.86 -7.57 16.30
N ALA A 313 28.98 -7.08 16.84
CA ALA A 313 29.70 -7.78 17.91
C ALA A 313 28.82 -7.95 19.17
N LEU A 314 28.01 -6.95 19.51
CA LEU A 314 27.06 -7.03 20.62
C LEU A 314 25.90 -7.99 20.36
N ALA A 315 25.31 -7.96 19.17
CA ALA A 315 24.22 -8.86 18.77
C ALA A 315 24.65 -10.33 18.87
N LEU A 316 25.84 -10.65 18.36
CA LEU A 316 26.41 -11.99 18.44
C LEU A 316 26.71 -12.44 19.88
N SER A 317 26.94 -11.49 20.79
CA SER A 317 27.21 -11.78 22.21
C SER A 317 25.92 -11.87 23.05
N LEU A 318 24.81 -11.30 22.58
CA LEU A 318 23.54 -11.17 23.31
C LEU A 318 22.36 -11.55 22.42
N SER A 319 22.26 -12.83 22.08
CA SER A 319 21.21 -13.38 21.20
C SER A 319 19.78 -13.23 21.74
N SER A 320 19.60 -12.90 23.01
CA SER A 320 18.28 -12.61 23.59
C SER A 320 17.80 -11.17 23.35
N PHE A 321 18.65 -10.30 22.80
CA PHE A 321 18.35 -8.88 22.56
C PHE A 321 18.16 -8.59 21.07
N ILE A 322 17.00 -9.00 20.54
CA ILE A 322 16.62 -8.99 19.12
C ILE A 322 16.74 -7.59 18.48
N GLU A 323 16.54 -6.52 19.25
CA GLU A 323 16.70 -5.14 18.80
C GLU A 323 18.09 -4.86 18.22
N LEU A 324 19.14 -5.49 18.76
CA LEU A 324 20.51 -5.37 18.24
C LEU A 324 20.64 -5.98 16.84
N GLU A 325 19.95 -7.08 16.56
CA GLU A 325 19.97 -7.71 15.23
C GLU A 325 19.35 -6.78 14.18
N VAL A 326 18.18 -6.21 14.49
CA VAL A 326 17.53 -5.23 13.61
C VAL A 326 18.43 -4.03 13.37
N LEU A 327 19.01 -3.45 14.43
CA LEU A 327 19.89 -2.29 14.31
C LEU A 327 21.17 -2.62 13.53
N ALA A 328 21.77 -3.81 13.71
CA ALA A 328 22.92 -4.25 12.91
C ALA A 328 22.57 -4.26 11.41
N GLY A 329 21.41 -4.83 11.06
CA GLY A 329 20.92 -4.84 9.69
C GLY A 329 20.72 -3.43 9.11
N GLU A 330 20.09 -2.53 9.88
CA GLU A 330 19.89 -1.12 9.47
C GLU A 330 21.23 -0.39 9.26
N CYS A 331 22.21 -0.60 10.13
CA CYS A 331 23.53 0.00 9.99
C CYS A 331 24.26 -0.52 8.75
N TRP A 332 24.24 -1.83 8.48
CA TRP A 332 24.86 -2.42 7.29
C TRP A 332 24.21 -1.93 6.00
N VAL A 333 22.88 -1.77 5.97
CA VAL A 333 22.18 -1.16 4.84
C VAL A 333 22.63 0.29 4.64
N LYS A 334 22.67 1.10 5.71
CA LYS A 334 23.13 2.50 5.62
C LYS A 334 24.62 2.62 5.22
N ALA A 335 25.45 1.65 5.56
CA ALA A 335 26.84 1.56 5.13
C ALA A 335 27.02 1.06 3.68
N GLY A 336 25.94 0.68 2.99
CA GLY A 336 25.97 0.13 1.63
C GLY A 336 26.36 -1.34 1.52
N GLU A 337 26.57 -2.04 2.65
CA GLU A 337 26.98 -3.45 2.70
C GLU A 337 25.77 -4.38 2.89
N TRP A 338 24.84 -4.32 1.95
CA TRP A 338 23.56 -5.04 1.99
C TRP A 338 23.68 -6.57 2.18
N ARG A 339 24.76 -7.20 1.69
CA ARG A 339 25.03 -8.63 1.88
C ARG A 339 25.18 -9.01 3.35
N ARG A 340 25.73 -8.11 4.18
CA ARG A 340 25.91 -8.32 5.62
C ARG A 340 24.63 -8.02 6.41
N ALA A 341 23.71 -7.24 5.86
CA ALA A 341 22.45 -6.93 6.50
C ALA A 341 21.43 -8.09 6.44
N LEU A 342 21.45 -8.88 5.35
CA LEU A 342 20.45 -9.93 5.08
C LEU A 342 20.32 -11.00 6.17
N PRO A 343 21.40 -11.56 6.74
CA PRO A 343 21.29 -12.57 7.80
C PRO A 343 20.50 -12.05 9.00
N PHE A 344 20.84 -10.86 9.51
CA PHE A 344 20.15 -10.27 10.66
C PHE A 344 18.66 -10.03 10.41
N ALA A 345 18.32 -9.53 9.22
CA ALA A 345 16.91 -9.32 8.87
C ALA A 345 16.13 -10.65 8.81
N ARG A 346 16.74 -11.71 8.29
CA ARG A 346 16.11 -13.04 8.22
C ARG A 346 15.94 -13.67 9.59
N ASP A 347 16.93 -13.53 10.46
CA ASP A 347 16.88 -14.07 11.83
C ASP A 347 15.70 -13.46 12.59
N VAL A 348 15.55 -12.13 12.56
CA VAL A 348 14.42 -11.42 13.19
C VAL A 348 13.06 -11.82 12.58
N LEU A 349 12.97 -11.95 11.26
CA LEU A 349 11.73 -12.36 10.57
C LEU A 349 11.33 -13.81 10.91
N SER A 350 12.31 -14.68 11.15
CA SER A 350 12.08 -16.07 11.56
C SER A 350 11.79 -16.23 13.06
N ASN A 351 12.03 -15.19 13.86
CA ASN A 351 11.91 -15.26 15.30
C ASN A 351 10.46 -15.07 15.78
N PRO A 352 9.85 -16.08 16.45
CA PRO A 352 8.49 -15.98 16.96
C PRO A 352 8.35 -14.97 18.11
N GLY A 353 9.44 -14.68 18.83
CA GLY A 353 9.48 -13.72 19.93
C GLY A 353 9.70 -12.26 19.53
N ALA A 354 9.95 -11.98 18.25
CA ALA A 354 10.11 -10.60 17.78
C ALA A 354 8.78 -9.82 17.83
N ASP A 355 8.81 -8.58 18.31
CA ASP A 355 7.64 -7.70 18.23
C ASP A 355 7.36 -7.27 16.78
N GLU A 356 6.11 -6.89 16.51
CA GLU A 356 5.62 -6.44 15.21
C GLU A 356 6.45 -5.29 14.64
N LEU A 357 6.82 -4.31 15.47
CA LEU A 357 7.67 -3.19 15.07
C LEU A 357 9.07 -3.64 14.63
N LEU A 358 9.65 -4.62 15.31
CA LEU A 358 10.95 -5.18 14.96
C LEU A 358 10.89 -5.97 13.66
N ARG A 359 9.83 -6.76 13.46
CA ARG A 359 9.60 -7.46 12.18
C ARG A 359 9.41 -6.48 11.03
N ALA A 360 8.68 -5.39 11.23
CA ALA A 360 8.48 -4.37 10.20
C ALA A 360 9.80 -3.68 9.82
N ARG A 361 10.64 -3.34 10.81
CA ARG A 361 12.00 -2.80 10.59
C ARG A 361 12.90 -3.80 9.87
N ALA A 362 12.92 -5.07 10.30
CA ALA A 362 13.69 -6.14 9.64
C ALA A 362 13.22 -6.38 8.19
N ALA A 363 11.92 -6.36 7.93
CA ALA A 363 11.39 -6.48 6.58
C ALA A 363 11.87 -5.34 5.66
N LYS A 364 11.94 -4.10 6.20
CA LYS A 364 12.50 -2.95 5.46
C LYS A 364 13.97 -3.17 5.11
N VAL A 365 14.77 -3.67 6.06
CA VAL A 365 16.19 -4.03 5.83
C VAL A 365 16.32 -5.08 4.74
N ALA A 366 15.55 -6.18 4.84
CA ALA A 366 15.56 -7.26 3.86
C ALA A 366 15.20 -6.77 2.46
N GLN A 367 14.16 -5.95 2.33
CA GLN A 367 13.74 -5.42 1.04
C GLN A 367 14.81 -4.51 0.42
N VAL A 368 15.38 -3.57 1.18
CA VAL A 368 16.44 -2.69 0.63
C VAL A 368 17.64 -3.53 0.18
N ALA A 369 17.98 -4.56 0.94
CA ALA A 369 19.07 -5.45 0.56
C ALA A 369 18.76 -6.32 -0.67
N GLU A 370 17.52 -6.78 -0.83
CA GLU A 370 17.07 -7.53 -2.00
C GLU A 370 16.97 -6.66 -3.27
N GLU A 371 16.51 -5.42 -3.13
CA GLU A 371 16.49 -4.43 -4.22
C GLU A 371 17.90 -4.11 -4.68
N ALA A 372 18.83 -3.86 -3.75
CA ALA A 372 20.24 -3.66 -4.06
C ALA A 372 20.87 -4.89 -4.73
N SER A 373 20.54 -6.09 -4.28
CA SER A 373 20.98 -7.36 -4.89
C SER A 373 20.49 -7.51 -6.33
N ARG A 374 19.27 -7.04 -6.66
CA ARG A 374 18.74 -7.06 -8.03
C ARG A 374 19.45 -6.08 -8.97
N VAL A 375 19.92 -4.95 -8.43
CA VAL A 375 20.70 -3.96 -9.17
C VAL A 375 22.14 -4.45 -9.41
N ASP A 376 22.73 -5.10 -8.41
CA ASP A 376 24.08 -5.70 -8.48
C ASP A 376 24.11 -7.08 -9.17
N ALA A 377 22.95 -7.67 -9.48
CA ALA A 377 22.90 -8.94 -10.18
C ALA A 377 23.55 -8.74 -11.55
N PRO A 378 24.58 -9.53 -11.92
CA PRO A 378 25.05 -9.51 -13.29
C PRO A 378 23.84 -9.82 -14.16
N ARG A 379 23.54 -8.93 -15.13
CA ARG A 379 22.59 -9.23 -16.20
C ARG A 379 23.00 -10.61 -16.70
N LYS A 380 22.21 -11.62 -16.37
CA LYS A 380 22.27 -12.89 -17.08
C LYS A 380 21.84 -12.50 -18.49
N THR A 381 22.82 -12.13 -19.32
CA THR A 381 22.73 -12.26 -20.77
C THR A 381 22.06 -13.60 -20.95
N SER A 382 20.82 -13.54 -21.44
CA SER A 382 20.00 -14.71 -21.58
C SER A 382 20.85 -15.79 -22.22
N SER A 383 20.73 -17.03 -21.76
CA SER A 383 21.45 -18.16 -22.34
C SER A 383 21.21 -18.32 -23.86
N ARG A 384 20.29 -17.53 -24.43
CA ARG A 384 20.04 -17.34 -25.84
C ARG A 384 21.10 -16.46 -26.52
N GLU A 385 21.54 -15.34 -25.94
CA GLU A 385 22.59 -14.48 -26.51
C GLU A 385 23.98 -15.12 -26.43
N HIS A 386 24.29 -15.90 -25.37
CA HIS A 386 25.54 -16.66 -25.29
C HIS A 386 25.54 -17.87 -26.23
N ALA A 387 24.37 -18.51 -26.45
CA ALA A 387 24.22 -19.57 -27.46
C ALA A 387 24.26 -19.03 -28.91
N GLU A 388 23.93 -17.76 -29.11
CA GLU A 388 23.98 -17.08 -30.42
C GLU A 388 25.40 -16.57 -30.73
N ALA A 389 26.13 -16.08 -29.72
CA ALA A 389 27.56 -15.74 -29.83
C ALA A 389 28.47 -16.98 -30.02
N LEU A 390 28.15 -18.12 -29.40
CA LEU A 390 28.86 -19.38 -29.65
C LEU A 390 28.53 -20.03 -31.02
N ARG A 391 27.49 -19.55 -31.71
CA ARG A 391 27.16 -19.99 -33.08
C ARG A 391 27.84 -19.15 -34.16
N SER A 392 28.29 -17.93 -33.86
CA SER A 392 28.99 -17.08 -34.83
C SER A 392 30.49 -17.41 -34.97
N ASP A 393 31.07 -18.17 -34.04
CA ASP A 393 32.51 -18.50 -34.01
C ASP A 393 32.83 -19.96 -34.41
N LEU A 394 31.89 -20.68 -35.04
CA LEU A 394 32.20 -21.97 -35.66
C LEU A 394 32.81 -21.77 -37.05
N PRO A 395 34.03 -22.27 -37.34
CA PRO A 395 34.54 -22.32 -38.70
C PRO A 395 33.62 -23.21 -39.56
N SER A 396 33.32 -22.74 -40.77
CA SER A 396 32.47 -23.42 -41.74
C SER A 396 32.98 -24.86 -41.97
N SER A 397 32.10 -25.85 -41.78
CA SER A 397 32.38 -27.24 -42.14
C SER A 397 32.83 -27.35 -43.60
N PRO A 398 33.83 -28.21 -43.91
CA PRO A 398 34.26 -28.42 -45.29
C PRO A 398 33.16 -29.08 -46.12
N PRO A 399 33.14 -28.84 -47.45
CA PRO A 399 32.13 -29.41 -48.34
C PRO A 399 32.28 -30.94 -48.43
N PRO A 400 31.18 -31.67 -48.67
CA PRO A 400 31.21 -33.13 -48.79
C PRO A 400 31.99 -33.58 -50.03
N PRO A 401 32.62 -34.76 -49.99
CA PRO A 401 33.42 -35.28 -51.11
C PRO A 401 32.55 -35.58 -52.33
N SER A 402 33.01 -35.12 -53.48
CA SER A 402 32.39 -35.31 -54.79
C SER A 402 32.39 -36.79 -55.18
N VAL A 403 31.22 -37.37 -55.39
CA VAL A 403 31.06 -38.71 -55.99
C VAL A 403 31.24 -38.59 -57.51
N PRO A 404 32.16 -39.36 -58.14
CA PRO A 404 32.33 -39.33 -59.58
C PRO A 404 31.17 -40.03 -60.32
N PRO A 405 30.84 -39.58 -61.55
CA PRO A 405 29.68 -40.06 -62.29
C PRO A 405 29.88 -41.49 -62.85
N PRO A 406 28.79 -42.27 -63.03
CA PRO A 406 28.88 -43.60 -63.59
C PRO A 406 29.19 -43.57 -65.09
N ALA A 407 30.13 -44.42 -65.51
CA ALA A 407 30.44 -44.69 -66.90
C ALA A 407 29.25 -45.33 -67.62
N GLY A 408 29.12 -45.01 -68.91
CA GLY A 408 27.89 -45.19 -69.68
C GLY A 408 27.50 -46.63 -69.96
N GLN A 409 26.20 -46.79 -70.22
CA GLN A 409 25.66 -47.91 -70.98
C GLN A 409 24.67 -47.37 -72.03
N GLU A 410 25.18 -47.38 -73.25
CA GLU A 410 24.59 -47.95 -74.46
C GLU A 410 23.17 -47.59 -74.89
N ARG A 411 23.16 -47.05 -76.10
CA ARG A 411 22.05 -46.73 -77.00
C ARG A 411 21.18 -47.96 -77.27
N TYR A 412 19.87 -47.80 -77.16
CA TYR A 412 18.90 -48.60 -77.93
C TYR A 412 18.31 -47.72 -79.05
N PRO A 413 18.27 -48.19 -80.31
CA PRO A 413 17.55 -47.52 -81.38
C PRO A 413 16.06 -47.93 -81.33
N THR A 414 15.17 -46.95 -81.42
CA THR A 414 13.75 -47.17 -81.72
C THR A 414 13.57 -47.39 -83.22
N PRO A 415 12.83 -48.42 -83.67
CA PRO A 415 12.30 -48.45 -85.02
C PRO A 415 10.92 -47.78 -85.08
N THR A 416 10.74 -46.99 -86.13
CA THR A 416 9.49 -46.49 -86.71
C THR A 416 8.45 -47.60 -86.96
N THR A 417 7.22 -47.44 -86.50
CA THR A 417 6.00 -47.20 -87.31
C THR A 417 4.81 -46.88 -86.42
#